data_AF-A0A3M1F968-F1
#
_entry.id   AF-A0A3M1F968-F1
#
_cell.length_a   1.000
_cell.length_b   1.000
_cell.length_c   1.000
_cell.angle_alpha   90.00
_cell.angle_beta   90.00
_cell.angle_gamma   90.00
#
_symmetry.space_group_name_H-M   'P 1'
#
loop_
_entity.id
_entity.type
_entity.pdbx_description
1 polymer ?
#
loop_
_entity_poly.entity_id
_entity_poly.type
_entity_poly.pdbx_seq_one_letter_code
_entity_poly.pdbx_strand_id
1 'polypeptide(L)'
;QRYRLRLSAPERVEQEILLDTDLNVREVRWIEGDRLFEAHYDGYKAIPVPFPMRVSFHEHQRKTTLAIHFYDVEINPEVSADLFTFTPPSDVRRVPLEATAPVDAKVRAAPSLL
;
A
#
# COMPACT_ATOMS: atom_id res chain seq x y z
N GLN A 1 4.06 21.90 -3.87
CA GLN A 1 2.82 21.40 -3.24
C GLN A 1 1.75 22.48 -3.43
N ARG A 2 0.60 22.18 -4.05
CA ARG A 2 -0.39 23.22 -4.39
C ARG A 2 -1.78 22.98 -3.82
N TYR A 3 -2.19 21.73 -3.64
CA TYR A 3 -3.51 21.41 -3.11
C TYR A 3 -3.44 20.40 -1.95
N ARG A 4 -4.34 20.58 -0.98
CA ARG A 4 -4.54 19.69 0.17
C ARG A 4 -6.03 19.44 0.31
N LEU A 5 -6.42 18.17 0.26
CA LEU A 5 -7.78 17.72 0.54
C LEU A 5 -7.82 17.08 1.93
N ARG A 6 -8.87 17.37 2.69
CA ARG A 6 -9.15 16.75 3.98
C ARG A 6 -10.50 16.06 3.88
N LEU A 7 -10.49 14.76 4.15
CA LEU A 7 -11.67 13.91 4.13
C LEU A 7 -11.89 13.38 5.54
N SER A 8 -13.10 13.53 6.04
CA SER A 8 -13.50 12.98 7.34
C SER A 8 -14.44 11.80 7.09
N ALA A 9 -14.02 10.61 7.49
CA ALA A 9 -14.86 9.41 7.43
C ALA A 9 -15.69 9.27 8.73
N PRO A 10 -16.86 8.59 8.68
CA PRO A 10 -17.74 8.42 9.85
C PRO A 10 -17.08 7.76 11.07
N GLU A 11 -16.02 6.97 10.87
CA GLU A 11 -15.34 6.19 11.91
C GLU A 11 -14.18 6.93 12.59
N ARG A 12 -14.16 8.27 12.57
CA ARG A 12 -13.09 9.12 13.14
C ARG A 12 -11.71 8.90 12.50
N VAL A 13 -11.68 8.37 11.27
CA VAL A 13 -10.49 8.38 10.44
C VAL A 13 -10.49 9.68 9.65
N GLU A 14 -9.46 10.50 9.86
CA GLU A 14 -9.19 11.64 9.00
C GLU A 14 -8.19 11.23 7.94
N GLN A 15 -8.45 11.62 6.69
CA GLN A 15 -7.56 11.39 5.58
C GLN A 15 -7.13 12.73 4.98
N GLU A 16 -5.82 12.96 4.89
CA GLU A 16 -5.25 14.11 4.17
C GLU A 16 -4.63 13.64 2.87
N ILE A 17 -4.99 14.27 1.74
CA ILE A 17 -4.41 13.97 0.43
C ILE A 17 -3.69 15.23 -0.07
N LEU A 18 -2.41 15.09 -0.38
CA LEU A 18 -1.58 16.16 -0.92
C LEU A 18 -1.36 15.93 -2.40
N LEU A 19 -1.69 16.94 -3.20
CA LEU A 19 -1.57 16.91 -4.66
C LEU A 19 -0.53 17.93 -5.13
N ASP A 20 0.16 17.62 -6.22
CA ASP A 20 1.00 18.57 -6.93
C ASP A 20 0.18 19.49 -7.87
N THR A 21 0.88 20.27 -8.70
CA THR A 21 0.27 21.19 -9.67
C THR A 21 -0.52 20.50 -10.76
N ASP A 22 -0.18 19.25 -11.07
CA ASP A 22 -0.77 18.46 -12.14
C ASP A 22 -1.84 17.50 -11.59
N LEU A 23 -2.25 17.71 -10.33
CA LEU A 23 -3.19 16.89 -9.58
C LEU A 23 -2.72 15.45 -9.33
N ASN A 24 -1.41 15.19 -9.41
CA ASN A 24 -0.88 13.90 -9.00
C ASN A 24 -0.82 13.81 -7.47
N VAL A 25 -1.20 12.67 -6.92
CA VAL A 25 -1.06 12.39 -5.50
C VAL A 25 0.42 12.33 -5.13
N ARG A 26 0.84 13.08 -4.12
CA ARG A 26 2.21 13.00 -3.59
C ARG A 26 2.25 12.29 -2.26
N GLU A 27 1.22 12.50 -1.47
CA GLU A 27 1.13 11.96 -0.14
C GLU A 27 -0.31 11.75 0.28
N VAL A 28 -0.56 10.65 0.97
CA VAL A 28 -1.82 10.37 1.65
C VAL A 28 -1.50 10.06 3.10
N ARG A 29 -2.19 10.73 4.02
CA ARG A 29 -2.09 10.47 5.47
C ARG A 29 -3.42 9.94 5.96
N TRP A 30 -3.37 8.89 6.76
CA TRP A 30 -4.52 8.41 7.53
C TRP A 30 -4.23 8.60 9.02
N ILE A 31 -5.11 9.34 9.68
CA ILE A 31 -5.04 9.67 11.09
C ILE A 31 -6.20 8.95 11.78
N GLU A 32 -5.87 7.97 12.62
CA GLU A 32 -6.81 7.16 13.37
C GLU A 32 -6.47 7.29 14.87
N GLY A 33 -7.07 8.27 15.55
CA GLY A 33 -6.67 8.63 16.91
C GLY A 33 -5.20 9.07 16.95
N ASP A 34 -4.37 8.35 17.69
CA ASP A 34 -2.92 8.59 17.78
C ASP A 34 -2.11 7.85 16.70
N ARG A 35 -2.78 7.07 15.82
CA ARG A 35 -2.13 6.32 14.76
C ARG A 35 -1.99 7.18 13.51
N LEU A 36 -0.82 7.13 12.88
CA LEU A 36 -0.50 7.85 11.66
C LEU A 36 0.10 6.88 10.66
N PHE A 37 -0.60 6.73 9.55
CA PHE A 37 -0.13 6.02 8.38
C PHE A 37 0.10 7.01 7.26
N GLU A 38 1.22 6.90 6.57
CA GLU A 38 1.55 7.77 5.43
C GLU A 38 1.89 6.92 4.22
N ALA A 39 1.39 7.32 3.05
CA ALA A 39 1.80 6.78 1.77
C ALA A 39 2.40 7.90 0.92
N HIS A 40 3.62 7.72 0.43
CA HIS A 40 4.29 8.63 -0.50
C HIS A 40 4.31 8.03 -1.89
N TYR A 41 3.99 8.86 -2.89
CA TYR A 41 3.83 8.48 -4.28
C TYR A 41 4.84 9.24 -5.13
N ASP A 42 5.66 8.50 -5.88
CA ASP A 42 6.77 9.08 -6.63
C ASP A 42 7.04 8.36 -7.97
N GLY A 43 7.92 8.97 -8.78
CA GLY A 43 8.40 8.41 -10.04
C GLY A 43 7.30 8.30 -11.10
N TYR A 44 6.40 9.28 -11.18
CA TYR A 44 5.25 9.23 -12.08
C TYR A 44 5.63 8.97 -13.55
N LYS A 45 4.96 8.00 -14.17
CA LYS A 45 5.02 7.71 -15.62
C LYS A 45 3.70 8.09 -16.28
N ALA A 46 3.76 8.71 -17.45
CA ALA A 46 2.57 9.09 -18.21
C ALA A 46 1.99 7.86 -18.92
N ILE A 47 0.80 7.37 -18.50
CA ILE A 47 0.11 6.25 -19.16
C ILE A 47 -1.41 6.47 -19.14
N PRO A 48 -1.99 6.89 -20.28
CA PRO A 48 -2.82 8.10 -20.47
C PRO A 48 -3.19 8.97 -19.25
N VAL A 49 -3.37 8.40 -18.06
CA VAL A 49 -3.43 9.05 -16.76
C VAL A 49 -2.08 8.86 -16.03
N PRO A 50 -1.51 9.89 -15.38
CA PRO A 50 -0.26 9.72 -14.64
C PRO A 50 -0.34 8.61 -13.58
N PHE A 51 0.63 7.69 -13.59
CA PHE A 51 0.70 6.55 -12.69
C PHE A 51 1.99 6.59 -11.86
N PRO A 52 1.93 6.43 -10.52
CA PRO A 52 3.11 6.43 -9.65
C PRO A 52 3.89 5.12 -9.81
N MET A 53 5.19 5.19 -10.10
CA MET A 53 6.03 3.99 -10.24
C MET A 53 6.57 3.48 -8.91
N ARG A 54 6.42 4.25 -7.84
CA ARG A 54 6.74 3.84 -6.47
C ARG A 54 5.71 4.37 -5.49
N VAL A 55 5.28 3.50 -4.57
CA VAL A 55 4.47 3.88 -3.41
C VAL A 55 5.16 3.36 -2.15
N SER A 56 5.46 4.25 -1.19
CA SER A 56 6.07 3.88 0.10
C SER A 56 5.11 4.16 1.23
N PHE A 57 4.80 3.13 2.02
CA PHE A 57 3.91 3.18 3.17
C PHE A 57 4.72 3.18 4.46
N HIS A 58 4.36 4.07 5.39
CA HIS A 58 5.01 4.23 6.68
C HIS A 58 3.96 4.13 7.79
N GLU A 59 4.16 3.22 8.74
CA GLU A 59 3.41 3.18 10.01
C GLU A 59 4.35 3.67 11.12
N HIS A 60 4.13 4.90 11.58
CA HIS A 60 5.07 5.59 12.48
C HIS A 60 5.22 4.92 13.85
N GLN A 61 4.12 4.42 14.40
CA GLN A 61 4.09 3.80 15.73
C GLN A 61 4.92 2.50 15.74
N ARG A 62 4.85 1.73 14.66
CA ARG A 62 5.59 0.46 14.52
C ARG A 62 6.95 0.63 13.87
N LYS A 63 7.26 1.83 13.36
CA LYS A 63 8.47 2.14 12.56
C LYS A 63 8.64 1.20 11.37
N THR A 64 7.52 0.75 10.81
CA THR A 64 7.50 -0.17 9.68
C THR A 64 7.40 0.63 8.39
N THR A 65 8.18 0.25 7.39
CA THR A 65 8.10 0.80 6.04
C THR A 65 7.93 -0.33 5.03
N LEU A 66 6.95 -0.18 4.14
CA LEU A 66 6.73 -1.06 2.99
C LEU A 66 6.84 -0.22 1.72
N ALA A 67 7.65 -0.64 0.76
CA ALA A 67 7.75 0.03 -0.53
C ALA A 67 7.31 -0.91 -1.64
N ILE A 68 6.41 -0.44 -2.50
CA ILE A 68 5.97 -1.11 -3.71
C ILE A 68 6.59 -0.37 -4.90
N HIS A 69 7.28 -1.13 -5.74
CA HIS A 69 7.90 -0.64 -6.97
C HIS A 69 7.20 -1.29 -8.16
N PHE A 70 6.77 -0.48 -9.11
CA PHE A 70 6.13 -0.94 -10.34
C PHE A 70 7.15 -0.92 -11.48
N TYR A 71 7.10 -1.95 -12.31
CA TYR A 71 7.94 -2.09 -13.50
C TYR A 71 7.04 -2.51 -14.66
N ASP A 72 7.41 -2.13 -15.89
CA ASP A 72 6.71 -2.51 -17.11
C ASP A 72 5.20 -2.25 -17.12
N VAL A 73 4.78 -1.14 -16.49
CA VAL A 73 3.37 -0.72 -16.45
C VAL A 73 2.90 -0.35 -17.86
N GLU A 74 1.78 -0.95 -18.26
CA GLU A 74 1.07 -0.76 -19.53
C GLU A 74 -0.45 -0.77 -19.34
N ILE A 75 -1.19 -0.25 -20.32
CA ILE A 75 -2.64 -0.48 -20.42
C ILE A 75 -2.85 -1.69 -21.30
N ASN A 76 -3.45 -2.73 -20.71
CA ASN A 76 -3.83 -3.93 -21.43
C ASN A 76 -5.37 -3.94 -21.62
N PRO A 77 -5.90 -3.61 -22.81
CA PRO A 77 -7.33 -3.62 -23.08
C PRO A 77 -7.91 -5.03 -23.27
N GLU A 78 -7.05 -6.06 -23.35
CA GLU A 78 -7.44 -7.45 -23.63
C GLU A 78 -7.65 -8.28 -22.36
N VAL A 79 -7.47 -7.68 -21.18
CA VAL A 79 -7.72 -8.34 -19.89
C VAL A 79 -9.20 -8.70 -19.79
N SER A 80 -9.51 -10.00 -19.90
CA SER A 80 -10.88 -10.49 -19.79
C SER A 80 -11.48 -10.21 -18.40
N ALA A 81 -12.76 -9.87 -18.38
CA ALA A 81 -13.53 -9.73 -17.14
C ALA A 81 -13.56 -11.02 -16.31
N ASP A 82 -13.40 -12.19 -16.94
CA ASP A 82 -13.42 -13.50 -16.28
C ASP A 82 -12.23 -13.71 -15.32
N LEU A 83 -11.16 -12.91 -15.47
CA LEU A 83 -10.03 -12.88 -14.54
C LEU A 83 -10.39 -12.27 -13.18
N PHE A 84 -11.48 -11.51 -13.10
CA PHE A 84 -11.99 -10.91 -11.86
C PHE A 84 -13.08 -11.76 -11.21
N THR A 85 -12.99 -13.09 -11.36
CA THR A 85 -13.87 -14.03 -10.68
C THR A 85 -13.30 -14.42 -9.32
N PHE A 86 -14.18 -14.70 -8.35
CA PHE A 86 -13.78 -15.25 -7.04
C PHE A 86 -13.22 -16.67 -7.13
N THR A 87 -13.36 -17.31 -8.29
CA THR A 87 -12.81 -18.62 -8.57
C THR A 87 -11.35 -18.45 -8.93
N PRO A 88 -10.39 -18.90 -8.09
CA PRO A 88 -8.99 -18.85 -8.46
C PRO A 88 -8.77 -19.69 -9.74
N PRO A 89 -7.91 -19.26 -10.67
CA PRO A 89 -7.55 -20.07 -11.83
C PRO A 89 -7.03 -21.44 -11.36
N SER A 90 -7.29 -22.50 -12.14
CA SER A 90 -7.00 -23.89 -11.77
C SER A 90 -5.54 -24.14 -11.37
N ASP A 91 -4.64 -23.31 -11.89
CA ASP A 91 -3.19 -23.53 -11.82
C ASP A 91 -2.50 -22.65 -10.75
N VAL A 92 -3.25 -21.88 -9.96
CA VAL A 92 -2.68 -20.99 -8.94
C VAL A 92 -2.34 -21.77 -7.66
N ARG A 93 -1.04 -21.91 -7.40
CA ARG A 93 -0.53 -22.41 -6.12
C ARG A 93 -0.84 -21.40 -5.01
N ARG A 94 -1.69 -21.77 -4.06
CA ARG A 94 -1.92 -20.99 -2.83
C ARG A 94 -0.65 -21.05 -1.97
N VAL A 95 0.01 -19.92 -1.78
CA VAL A 95 1.10 -19.79 -0.81
C VAL A 95 0.48 -19.27 0.50
N PRO A 96 0.56 -20.03 1.60
CA PRO A 96 0.10 -19.55 2.91
C PRO A 96 0.87 -18.28 3.28
N LEU A 97 0.19 -17.25 3.79
CA LEU A 97 0.82 -15.99 4.22
C LEU A 97 1.90 -16.24 5.29
N GLU A 98 1.74 -17.29 6.09
CA GLU A 98 2.71 -17.74 7.10
C GLU A 98 4.05 -18.17 6.50
N ALA A 99 4.08 -18.57 5.22
CA ALA A 99 5.29 -18.97 4.51
C ALA A 99 6.08 -17.77 3.91
N THR A 100 5.58 -16.54 4.06
CA THR A 100 6.22 -15.32 3.53
C THR A 100 6.92 -14.47 4.59
N ALA A 101 6.81 -14.84 5.87
CA ALA A 101 7.57 -14.20 6.93
C ALA A 101 9.07 -14.54 6.80
N PRO A 102 10.00 -13.58 6.97
CA PRO A 102 11.43 -13.88 7.02
C PRO A 102 11.70 -14.90 8.13
N VAL A 103 12.37 -16.00 7.78
CA VAL A 103 12.81 -17.06 8.69
C VAL A 103 13.96 -16.53 9.55
N ASP A 104 13.70 -15.58 10.46
CA ASP A 104 14.68 -15.18 11.47
C ASP A 104 14.05 -14.50 12.71
N ALA A 105 12.82 -14.89 13.07
CA ALA A 105 12.31 -14.65 14.42
C ALA A 105 12.54 -15.90 15.29
N LYS A 106 13.80 -16.26 15.54
CA LYS A 106 14.15 -17.14 16.68
C LYS A 106 13.94 -16.35 17.97
N VAL A 107 12.67 -16.24 18.40
CA VAL A 107 12.36 -15.88 19.78
C VAL A 107 12.69 -17.10 20.63
N ARG A 108 13.88 -17.08 21.24
CA ARG A 108 14.18 -17.94 22.39
C ARG A 108 13.14 -17.63 23.47
N ALA A 109 12.15 -18.49 23.63
CA ALA A 109 11.36 -18.52 24.84
C ALA A 109 12.33 -18.78 26.01
N ALA A 110 12.44 -17.83 26.93
CA ALA A 110 13.08 -18.07 28.21
C ALA A 110 12.27 -19.14 28.97
N PRO A 111 12.91 -20.08 29.70
CA PRO A 111 12.18 -21.06 30.47
C PRO A 111 11.41 -20.37 31.60
N SER A 112 10.11 -20.64 31.69
CA SER A 112 9.26 -20.23 32.81
C SER A 112 9.77 -20.87 34.10
N LEU A 113 10.11 -20.04 35.09
CA LEU A 113 10.23 -20.45 36.49
C LEU A 113 8.89 -20.16 37.16
N LEU A 114 8.08 -21.20 37.34
CA LEU A 114 7.11 -21.36 38.43
C LEU A 114 7.09 -22.83 38.83
#